data_AF-A0A1F9QM04-F1
#
_entry.id   AF-A0A1F9QM04-F1
#
_cell.length_a   1.000
_cell.length_b   1.000
_cell.length_c   1.000
_cell.angle_alpha   90.00
_cell.angle_beta   90.00
_cell.angle_gamma   90.00
#
_symmetry.space_group_name_H-M   'P 1'
#
loop_
_entity.id
_entity.type
_entity.pdbx_description
1 polymer ?
#
loop_
_entity_poly.entity_id
_entity_poly.type
_entity_poly.pdbx_seq_one_letter_code
_entity_poly.pdbx_strand_id
1 'polypeptide(L)'
;MEEGMERRKIELLDWFYYLAPVWLALEVFVWPNFRAGAVVGGGLAGTIGFYAVEAGLGAALWYRLRYAGLAALGENVIYLVLVLKFILLSPLDTALALANDAPEAAGAAASYAAALPGALLSMAQVAFRLKKQLSR
;
A
#
# COMPACT_ATOMS: atom_id res chain seq x y z
N MET A 1 20.24 -8.98 -25.30
CA MET A 1 19.72 -7.59 -25.29
C MET A 1 18.35 -7.51 -24.61
N GLU A 2 17.49 -8.51 -24.80
CA GLU A 2 16.17 -8.62 -24.15
C GLU A 2 16.24 -8.72 -22.61
N GLU A 3 17.10 -9.57 -22.02
CA GLU A 3 17.23 -9.69 -20.54
C GLU A 3 17.59 -8.37 -19.84
N GLY A 4 18.43 -7.53 -20.48
CA GLY A 4 18.81 -6.22 -19.95
C GLY A 4 17.68 -5.19 -20.00
N MET A 5 16.85 -5.26 -21.05
CA MET A 5 15.66 -4.42 -21.19
C MET A 5 14.56 -4.85 -20.21
N GLU A 6 14.44 -6.15 -19.96
CA GLU A 6 13.51 -6.72 -18.99
C GLU A 6 13.86 -6.42 -17.54
N ARG A 7 15.16 -6.43 -17.18
CA ARG A 7 15.60 -5.98 -15.85
C ARG A 7 15.26 -4.52 -15.59
N ARG A 8 15.56 -3.61 -16.53
CA ARG A 8 15.20 -2.17 -16.43
C ARG A 8 13.70 -1.97 -16.26
N LYS A 9 12.91 -2.78 -16.93
CA LYS A 9 11.45 -2.75 -16.87
C LYS A 9 10.93 -3.07 -15.45
N ILE A 10 11.53 -4.00 -14.72
CA ILE A 10 11.15 -4.27 -13.32
C ILE A 10 11.69 -3.18 -12.38
N GLU A 11 12.92 -2.70 -12.60
CA GLU A 11 13.50 -1.61 -11.80
C GLU A 11 12.63 -0.33 -11.87
N LEU A 12 12.00 -0.07 -13.02
CA LEU A 12 11.03 1.03 -13.19
C LEU A 12 9.72 0.85 -12.44
N LEU A 13 9.43 -0.32 -11.87
CA LEU A 13 8.27 -0.56 -11.01
C LEU A 13 8.64 -0.59 -9.53
N ASP A 14 9.93 -0.74 -9.22
CA ASP A 14 10.44 -0.72 -7.85
C ASP A 14 10.50 0.72 -7.28
N TRP A 15 10.36 1.75 -8.13
CA TRP A 15 10.26 3.16 -7.74
C TRP A 15 9.28 3.41 -6.59
N PHE A 16 8.20 2.63 -6.54
CA PHE A 16 7.18 2.78 -5.52
C PHE A 16 7.72 2.51 -4.11
N TYR A 17 8.63 1.54 -3.95
CA TYR A 17 9.34 1.27 -2.70
C TYR A 17 10.42 2.30 -2.42
N TYR A 18 11.12 2.79 -3.46
CA TYR A 18 12.12 3.85 -3.28
C TYR A 18 11.50 5.17 -2.81
N LEU A 19 10.23 5.40 -3.16
CA LEU A 19 9.47 6.57 -2.70
C LEU A 19 8.79 6.38 -1.34
N ALA A 20 8.96 5.26 -0.65
CA ALA A 20 8.37 5.04 0.69
C ALA A 20 8.58 6.22 1.67
N PRO A 21 9.76 6.87 1.74
CA PRO A 21 9.94 8.06 2.59
C PRO A 21 9.10 9.26 2.14
N VAL A 22 8.90 9.42 0.84
CA VAL A 22 8.08 10.49 0.27
C VAL A 22 6.60 10.23 0.55
N TRP A 23 6.15 8.99 0.41
CA TRP A 23 4.79 8.58 0.77
C TRP A 23 4.51 8.77 2.26
N LEU A 24 5.47 8.43 3.13
CA LEU A 24 5.38 8.69 4.57
C LEU A 24 5.24 10.19 4.85
N ALA A 25 6.07 11.02 4.24
CA ALA A 25 5.98 12.47 4.42
C ALA A 25 4.63 13.02 3.93
N LEU A 26 4.15 12.55 2.77
CA LEU A 26 2.84 12.91 2.27
C LEU A 26 1.74 12.53 3.27
N GLU A 27 1.77 11.31 3.79
CA GLU A 27 0.72 10.82 4.69
C GLU A 27 0.76 11.49 6.07
N VAL A 28 1.94 11.80 6.60
CA VAL A 28 2.08 12.44 7.92
C VAL A 28 1.73 13.94 7.86
N PHE A 29 2.13 14.66 6.81
CA PHE A 29 2.06 16.12 6.79
C PHE A 29 0.96 16.70 5.89
N VAL A 30 0.51 15.99 4.87
CA VAL A 30 -0.39 16.53 3.83
C VAL A 30 -1.72 15.80 3.81
N TRP A 31 -1.69 14.47 3.88
CA TRP A 31 -2.86 13.63 3.69
C TRP A 31 -2.89 12.45 4.68
N PRO A 32 -3.32 12.70 5.94
CA PRO A 32 -3.49 11.65 6.94
C PRO A 32 -4.35 10.50 6.43
N ASN A 33 -3.95 9.27 6.78
CA ASN A 33 -4.60 8.01 6.42
C ASN A 33 -4.55 7.62 4.94
N PHE A 34 -3.81 8.33 4.08
CA PHE A 34 -3.85 8.14 2.63
C PHE A 34 -3.62 6.68 2.15
N ARG A 35 -2.49 6.03 2.45
CA ARG A 35 -2.23 4.64 2.01
C ARG A 35 -2.12 3.68 3.17
N ALA A 36 -1.33 4.03 4.19
CA ALA A 36 -1.17 3.19 5.36
C ALA A 36 -2.49 3.07 6.12
N GLY A 37 -3.33 4.12 6.12
CA GLY A 37 -4.67 4.09 6.69
C GLY A 37 -5.53 2.91 6.25
N ALA A 38 -5.43 2.47 4.98
CA ALA A 38 -6.18 1.32 4.46
C ALA A 38 -5.71 -0.04 5.02
N VAL A 39 -4.49 -0.10 5.58
CA VAL A 39 -3.84 -1.33 6.06
C VAL A 39 -3.77 -1.37 7.59
N VAL A 40 -3.39 -0.24 8.21
CA VAL A 40 -3.07 -0.15 9.64
C VAL A 40 -4.04 0.73 10.44
N GLY A 41 -5.06 1.31 9.81
CA GLY A 41 -6.11 2.06 10.53
C GLY A 41 -5.70 3.46 11.03
N GLY A 42 -4.60 4.02 10.52
CA GLY A 42 -4.30 5.46 10.65
C GLY A 42 -3.50 5.92 11.87
N GLY A 43 -3.11 5.00 12.76
CA GLY A 43 -2.23 5.34 13.89
C GLY A 43 -0.79 5.63 13.42
N LEU A 44 -0.16 6.69 13.96
CA LEU A 44 1.20 7.11 13.59
C LEU A 44 2.22 5.96 13.65
N ALA A 45 2.18 5.15 14.70
CA ALA A 45 3.08 4.00 14.85
C ALA A 45 2.87 2.95 13.73
N GLY A 46 1.62 2.68 13.39
CA GLY A 46 1.27 1.80 12.28
C GLY A 46 1.74 2.37 10.95
N THR A 47 1.53 3.67 10.71
CA THR A 47 1.94 4.36 9.47
C THR A 47 3.46 4.33 9.30
N ILE A 48 4.22 4.65 10.36
CA ILE A 48 5.68 4.56 10.34
C ILE A 48 6.13 3.12 10.09
N GLY A 49 5.51 2.14 10.77
CA GLY A 49 5.83 0.72 10.59
C GLY A 49 5.59 0.25 9.15
N PHE A 50 4.45 0.63 8.57
CA PHE A 50 4.10 0.33 7.18
C PHE A 50 5.17 0.85 6.20
N TYR A 51 5.50 2.14 6.28
CA TYR A 51 6.49 2.74 5.39
C TYR A 51 7.92 2.30 5.68
N ALA A 52 8.25 1.91 6.91
CA ALA A 52 9.54 1.30 7.24
C ALA A 52 9.73 -0.05 6.53
N VAL A 53 8.67 -0.86 6.45
CA VAL A 53 8.68 -2.12 5.67
C VAL A 53 8.87 -1.82 4.18
N GLU A 54 8.12 -0.86 3.62
CA GLU A 54 8.28 -0.48 2.20
C GLU A 54 9.69 0.06 1.91
N ALA A 55 10.23 0.92 2.78
CA ALA A 55 11.58 1.45 2.63
C ALA A 55 12.65 0.36 2.77
N GLY A 56 12.45 -0.61 3.68
CA GLY A 56 13.33 -1.76 3.84
C GLY A 56 13.35 -2.66 2.59
N LEU A 57 12.18 -2.89 1.99
CA LEU A 57 12.06 -3.59 0.71
C LEU A 57 12.72 -2.80 -0.43
N GLY A 58 12.54 -1.47 -0.45
CA GLY A 58 13.24 -0.58 -1.37
C GLY A 58 14.76 -0.72 -1.25
N ALA A 59 15.30 -0.63 -0.04
CA ALA A 59 16.73 -0.83 0.19
C ALA A 59 17.19 -2.23 -0.26
N ALA A 60 16.44 -3.29 0.05
CA ALA A 60 16.76 -4.65 -0.37
C ALA A 60 16.78 -4.83 -1.89
N LEU A 61 15.86 -4.17 -2.61
CA LEU A 61 15.80 -4.15 -4.07
C LEU A 61 16.98 -3.36 -4.66
N TRP A 62 17.32 -2.21 -4.07
CA TRP A 62 18.45 -1.38 -4.47
C TRP A 62 19.78 -2.13 -4.38
N TYR A 63 20.01 -2.84 -3.27
CA TYR A 63 21.20 -3.68 -3.07
C TYR A 63 21.11 -5.05 -3.74
N ARG A 64 20.04 -5.35 -4.48
CA ARG A 64 19.84 -6.58 -5.24
C ARG A 64 19.99 -7.85 -4.38
N LEU A 65 19.44 -7.83 -3.17
CA LEU A 65 19.48 -9.00 -2.28
C LEU A 65 18.73 -10.19 -2.90
N ARG A 66 19.23 -11.40 -2.61
CA ARG A 66 18.83 -12.67 -3.25
C ARG A 66 17.32 -12.97 -3.22
N TYR A 67 16.57 -12.37 -2.29
CA TYR A 67 15.12 -12.58 -2.13
C TYR A 67 14.28 -11.31 -2.20
N ALA A 68 14.87 -10.16 -2.55
CA ALA A 68 14.17 -8.87 -2.52
C ALA A 68 12.94 -8.85 -3.45
N GLY A 69 13.05 -9.42 -4.65
CA GLY A 69 11.92 -9.50 -5.59
C GLY A 69 10.77 -10.39 -5.08
N LEU A 70 11.10 -11.52 -4.44
CA LEU A 70 10.10 -12.42 -3.83
C LEU A 70 9.42 -11.78 -2.63
N ALA A 71 10.19 -11.10 -1.77
CA ALA A 71 9.66 -10.39 -0.61
C ALA A 71 8.71 -9.26 -1.05
N ALA A 72 9.08 -8.51 -2.08
CA ALA A 72 8.24 -7.45 -2.62
C ALA A 72 6.98 -7.98 -3.33
N LEU A 73 7.04 -9.18 -3.94
CA LEU A 73 5.86 -9.86 -4.45
C LEU A 73 4.93 -10.31 -3.32
N GLY A 74 5.48 -10.92 -2.26
CA GLY A 74 4.72 -11.34 -1.09
C GLY A 74 4.02 -10.17 -0.39
N GLU A 75 4.72 -9.05 -0.23
CA GLU A 75 4.15 -7.82 0.32
C GLU A 75 2.99 -7.31 -0.54
N ASN A 76 3.14 -7.22 -1.87
CA ASN A 76 2.04 -6.82 -2.76
C ASN A 76 0.79 -7.70 -2.62
N VAL A 77 0.97 -9.02 -2.46
CA VAL A 77 -0.15 -9.97 -2.32
C VAL A 77 -0.88 -9.72 -1.00
N ILE A 78 -0.13 -9.58 0.09
CA ILE A 78 -0.70 -9.26 1.42
C ILE A 78 -1.42 -7.91 1.34
N TYR A 79 -0.78 -6.91 0.73
CA TYR A 79 -1.35 -5.58 0.56
C TYR A 79 -2.67 -5.62 -0.23
N LEU A 80 -2.73 -6.37 -1.34
CA LEU A 80 -3.96 -6.52 -2.13
C LEU A 80 -5.09 -7.12 -1.31
N VAL A 81 -4.82 -8.17 -0.52
CA VAL A 81 -5.82 -8.80 0.36
C VAL A 81 -6.35 -7.81 1.39
N LEU A 82 -5.46 -7.04 2.01
CA LEU A 82 -5.84 -6.04 3.02
C LEU A 82 -6.66 -4.90 2.41
N VAL A 83 -6.28 -4.41 1.23
CA VAL A 83 -7.06 -3.36 0.55
C VAL A 83 -8.41 -3.90 0.06
N LEU A 84 -8.49 -5.14 -0.44
CA LEU A 84 -9.78 -5.74 -0.79
C LEU A 84 -10.69 -5.85 0.44
N LYS A 85 -10.15 -6.29 1.57
CA LYS A 85 -10.86 -6.29 2.86
C LYS A 85 -11.36 -4.87 3.20
N PHE A 86 -10.50 -3.86 3.08
CA PHE A 86 -10.85 -2.47 3.36
C PHE A 86 -11.97 -1.96 2.44
N ILE A 87 -11.87 -2.16 1.12
CA ILE A 87 -12.88 -1.69 0.16
C ILE A 87 -14.22 -2.39 0.35
N LEU A 88 -14.21 -3.71 0.60
CA LEU A 88 -15.44 -4.51 0.67
C LEU A 88 -16.10 -4.47 2.05
N LEU A 89 -15.31 -4.51 3.13
CA LEU A 89 -15.85 -4.67 4.48
C LEU A 89 -15.96 -3.34 5.22
N SER A 90 -15.04 -2.38 5.04
CA SER A 90 -15.10 -1.13 5.79
C SER A 90 -16.38 -0.31 5.55
N PRO A 91 -16.98 -0.26 4.35
CA PRO A 91 -18.30 0.37 4.17
C PRO A 91 -19.41 -0.34 4.94
N LEU A 92 -19.38 -1.68 4.99
CA LEU A 92 -20.36 -2.47 5.74
C LEU A 92 -20.20 -2.25 7.24
N ASP A 93 -18.97 -2.28 7.75
CA ASP A 93 -18.65 -2.00 9.15
C ASP A 93 -19.06 -0.58 9.54
N THR A 94 -18.84 0.40 8.65
CA THR A 94 -19.26 1.79 8.86
C THR A 94 -20.78 1.93 8.87
N ALA A 95 -21.49 1.25 7.95
CA ALA A 95 -22.95 1.26 7.92
C ALA A 95 -23.56 0.61 9.17
N LEU A 96 -22.98 -0.48 9.67
CA LEU A 96 -23.37 -1.12 10.92
C LEU A 96 -23.08 -0.23 12.12
N ALA A 97 -21.94 0.47 12.15
CA ALA A 97 -21.61 1.42 13.21
C ALA A 97 -22.58 2.60 13.25
N LEU A 98 -22.96 3.13 12.09
CA LEU A 98 -23.98 4.19 11.96
C LEU A 98 -25.36 3.69 12.40
N ALA A 99 -25.75 2.48 12.01
CA ALA A 99 -27.04 1.90 12.39
C ALA A 99 -27.18 1.66 13.91
N ASN A 100 -26.07 1.48 14.60
CA ASN A 100 -26.02 1.26 16.05
C ASN A 100 -25.68 2.53 16.85
N ASP A 101 -25.74 3.72 16.24
CA ASP A 101 -25.39 5.01 16.85
C ASP A 101 -24.00 5.00 17.56
N ALA A 102 -23.04 4.28 16.98
CA ALA A 102 -21.72 4.15 17.56
C ALA A 102 -20.99 5.52 17.52
N PRO A 103 -20.37 5.96 18.64
CA PRO A 103 -19.77 7.30 18.75
C PRO A 103 -18.62 7.55 17.76
N GLU A 104 -17.99 6.49 17.23
CA GLU A 104 -16.86 6.58 16.30
C GLU A 104 -17.25 6.46 14.82
N ALA A 105 -18.53 6.26 14.51
CA ALA A 105 -18.98 5.95 13.14
C ALA A 105 -18.62 7.04 12.11
N ALA A 106 -18.72 8.32 12.49
CA ALA A 106 -18.32 9.44 11.64
C ALA A 106 -16.80 9.48 11.39
N GLY A 107 -16.00 9.15 12.41
CA GLY A 107 -14.53 9.08 12.30
C GLY A 107 -14.07 7.91 11.41
N ALA A 108 -14.75 6.76 11.50
CA ALA A 108 -14.52 5.62 10.63
C ALA A 108 -14.84 5.94 9.16
N ALA A 109 -15.96 6.61 8.90
CA ALA A 109 -16.34 7.04 7.54
C ALA A 109 -15.33 8.04 6.95
N ALA A 110 -14.88 9.03 7.73
CA ALA A 110 -13.87 10.00 7.30
C ALA A 110 -12.52 9.33 7.02
N SER A 111 -12.11 8.39 7.87
CA SER A 111 -10.88 7.61 7.70
C SER A 111 -10.94 6.73 6.46
N TYR A 112 -12.11 6.12 6.20
CA TYR A 112 -12.34 5.36 4.98
C TYR A 112 -12.18 6.23 3.72
N ALA A 113 -12.86 7.38 3.70
CA ALA A 113 -12.82 8.31 2.57
C ALA A 113 -11.40 8.85 2.31
N ALA A 114 -10.64 9.15 3.37
CA ALA A 114 -9.27 9.63 3.27
C ALA A 114 -8.30 8.57 2.71
N ALA A 115 -8.50 7.29 3.06
CA ALA A 115 -7.62 6.19 2.67
C ALA A 115 -7.95 5.60 1.29
N LEU A 116 -9.19 5.76 0.80
CA LEU A 116 -9.64 5.14 -0.45
C LEU A 116 -8.80 5.54 -1.68
N PRO A 117 -8.45 6.82 -1.92
CA PRO A 117 -7.65 7.19 -3.09
C PRO A 117 -6.25 6.57 -3.09
N GLY A 118 -5.59 6.51 -1.93
CA GLY A 118 -4.26 5.91 -1.81
C GLY A 118 -4.31 4.39 -1.92
N ALA A 119 -5.35 3.76 -1.40
CA ALA A 119 -5.61 2.34 -1.56
C ALA A 119 -5.79 1.96 -3.05
N LEU A 120 -6.59 2.73 -3.80
CA LEU A 120 -6.81 2.52 -5.24
C LEU A 120 -5.53 2.73 -6.07
N LEU A 121 -4.77 3.79 -5.78
CA LEU A 121 -3.47 4.05 -6.41
C LEU A 121 -2.52 2.87 -6.20
N SER A 122 -2.45 2.37 -4.97
CA SER A 122 -1.57 1.27 -4.58
C SER A 122 -2.00 -0.04 -5.24
N MET A 123 -3.31 -0.33 -5.27
CA MET A 123 -3.86 -1.48 -6.00
C MET A 123 -3.53 -1.45 -7.48
N ALA A 124 -3.69 -0.29 -8.12
CA ALA A 124 -3.37 -0.13 -9.54
C ALA A 124 -1.90 -0.46 -9.79
N GLN A 125 -0.99 0.08 -8.96
CA GLN A 125 0.43 -0.21 -9.08
C GLN A 125 0.75 -1.69 -8.83
N VAL A 126 0.19 -2.30 -7.78
CA VAL A 126 0.35 -3.74 -7.54
C VAL A 126 -0.12 -4.55 -8.74
N ALA A 127 -1.28 -4.23 -9.31
CA ALA A 127 -1.82 -4.92 -10.48
C ALA A 127 -0.91 -4.77 -11.72
N PHE A 128 -0.38 -3.58 -11.97
CA PHE A 128 0.59 -3.35 -13.06
C PHE A 128 1.86 -4.18 -12.87
N ARG A 129 2.36 -4.27 -11.63
CA ARG A 129 3.56 -5.05 -11.30
C ARG A 129 3.33 -6.55 -11.44
N LEU A 130 2.23 -7.07 -10.92
CA LEU A 130 1.85 -8.48 -11.05
C LEU A 130 1.66 -8.86 -12.52
N LYS A 131 0.91 -8.06 -13.29
CA LYS A 131 0.71 -8.31 -14.73
C LYS A 131 2.03 -8.44 -15.46
N LYS A 132 2.98 -7.54 -15.18
CA LYS A 132 4.29 -7.53 -15.83
C LYS A 132 5.20 -8.68 -15.41
N GLN A 133 5.08 -9.15 -14.17
CA GLN A 133 5.82 -10.32 -13.70
C GLN A 133 5.25 -11.63 -14.25
N LEU A 134 3.93 -11.72 -14.46
CA LEU A 134 3.25 -12.90 -15.01
C LEU A 134 3.31 -12.98 -16.55
N SER A 135 3.52 -11.87 -17.23
CA SER A 135 3.68 -11.84 -18.70
C SER A 135 5.10 -12.22 -19.15
N ARG A 136 5.91 -12.80 -18.26
CA ARG A 136 7.23 -13.37 -18.50
C ARG A 136 7.12 -14.89 -18.53
#